data_AF-A0A1I0V7N3-F1
#
_entry.id   AF-A0A1I0V7N3-F1
#
_cell.length_a   1.000
_cell.length_b   1.000
_cell.length_c   1.000
_cell.angle_alpha   90.00
_cell.angle_beta   90.00
_cell.angle_gamma   90.00
#
_symmetry.space_group_name_H-M   'P 1'
#
loop_
_entity.id
_entity.type
_entity.pdbx_description
1 polymer ?
#
loop_
_entity_poly.entity_id
_entity_poly.type
_entity_poly.pdbx_seq_one_letter_code
_entity_poly.pdbx_strand_id
1 'polypeptide(L)'
;MDTPQLKINGKIIQPAPPKMRVWREFLAFFDKDKGKMTVEDFLAEHIALIVLAFNQPEVTKESLDDTLDIAEVVPFTRELFQWLQAQTFAKLVNLPNEETEAGE
;
A
#
# COMPACT_ATOMS: atom_id res chain seq x y z
N MET A 1 -11.74 -2.58 5.62
CA MET A 1 -10.68 -3.16 4.79
C MET A 1 -9.56 -3.55 5.73
N ASP A 2 -9.11 -4.80 5.68
CA ASP A 2 -8.06 -5.27 6.56
C ASP A 2 -6.71 -4.61 6.21
N THR A 3 -5.83 -4.49 7.21
CA THR A 3 -4.47 -3.99 6.99
C THR A 3 -3.65 -5.08 6.32
N PRO A 4 -3.04 -4.82 5.14
CA PRO A 4 -2.20 -5.80 4.44
C PRO A 4 -1.05 -6.30 5.31
N GLN A 5 -0.65 -7.56 5.14
CA GLN A 5 0.38 -8.19 5.96
C GLN A 5 1.36 -8.99 5.11
N LEU A 6 2.63 -8.94 5.49
CA LEU A 6 3.69 -9.80 4.94
C LEU A 6 4.19 -10.77 6.00
N LYS A 7 4.61 -11.96 5.58
CA LYS A 7 5.26 -12.94 6.46
C LYS A 7 6.71 -13.14 6.03
N ILE A 8 7.64 -12.40 6.62
CA ILE A 8 9.07 -12.51 6.32
C ILE A 8 9.73 -13.26 7.48
N ASN A 9 10.50 -14.32 7.17
CA ASN A 9 11.21 -15.13 8.18
C ASN A 9 10.31 -15.64 9.34
N GLY A 10 9.06 -15.99 9.02
CA GLY A 10 8.09 -16.47 10.01
C GLY A 10 7.44 -15.36 10.86
N LYS A 11 7.85 -14.10 10.73
CA LYS A 11 7.29 -12.95 11.42
C LYS A 11 6.26 -12.25 10.55
N ILE A 12 5.11 -11.92 11.14
CA ILE A 12 4.10 -11.07 10.50
C ILE A 12 4.53 -9.62 10.65
N ILE A 13 4.63 -8.94 9.51
CA ILE A 13 4.96 -7.52 9.41
C ILE A 13 3.75 -6.80 8.84
N GLN A 14 3.43 -5.64 9.41
CA GLN A 14 2.39 -4.74 8.92
C GLN A 14 3.03 -3.44 8.44
N PRO A 15 2.42 -2.76 7.45
CA PRO A 15 2.93 -1.49 6.96
C PRO A 15 2.86 -0.40 8.03
N ALA A 16 3.85 0.49 8.03
CA ALA A 16 3.81 1.68 8.87
C ALA A 16 2.64 2.61 8.46
N PRO A 17 2.15 3.48 9.37
CA PRO A 17 1.14 4.47 9.02
C PRO A 17 1.58 5.32 7.81
N PRO A 18 0.84 5.29 6.71
CA PRO A 18 1.32 5.80 5.44
C PRO A 18 1.44 7.32 5.48
N LYS A 19 2.45 7.84 4.78
CA LYS A 19 2.68 9.28 4.63
C LYS A 19 2.35 9.73 3.21
N MET A 20 2.18 11.03 3.01
CA MET A 20 1.89 11.61 1.69
C MET A 20 2.88 11.22 0.60
N ARG A 21 4.15 10.93 0.95
CA ARG A 21 5.14 10.41 0.00
C ARG A 21 4.68 9.08 -0.60
N VAL A 22 4.29 8.11 0.24
CA VAL A 22 3.79 6.80 -0.20
C VAL A 22 2.60 6.99 -1.15
N TRP A 23 1.64 7.83 -0.76
CA TRP A 23 0.47 8.13 -1.57
C TRP A 23 0.82 8.65 -2.97
N ARG A 24 1.74 9.62 -3.05
CA ARG A 24 2.16 10.21 -4.33
C ARG A 24 2.86 9.20 -5.24
N GLU A 25 3.72 8.35 -4.71
CA GLU A 25 4.42 7.33 -5.50
C GLU A 25 3.44 6.28 -6.04
N PHE A 26 2.46 5.86 -5.25
CA PHE A 26 1.40 4.97 -5.71
C PHE A 26 0.59 5.61 -6.85
N LEU A 27 0.14 6.86 -6.68
CA LEU A 27 -0.58 7.56 -7.76
C LEU A 27 0.27 7.68 -9.03
N ALA A 28 1.53 8.11 -8.90
CA ALA A 28 2.43 8.26 -10.03
C ALA A 28 2.64 6.93 -10.77
N PHE A 29 2.78 5.82 -10.04
CA PHE A 29 2.92 4.50 -10.64
C PHE A 29 1.65 4.06 -11.38
N PHE A 30 0.47 4.23 -10.78
CA PHE A 30 -0.78 3.78 -11.38
C PHE A 30 -1.20 4.65 -12.58
N ASP A 31 -0.88 5.95 -12.58
CA ASP A 31 -1.14 6.89 -13.68
C ASP A 31 -0.14 6.77 -14.84
N LYS A 32 1.06 6.21 -14.60
CA LYS A 32 2.10 6.02 -15.60
C LYS A 32 1.63 5.10 -16.73
N ASP A 33 1.87 5.53 -17.98
CA ASP A 33 1.74 4.67 -19.16
C ASP A 33 2.79 3.56 -19.14
N LYS A 34 2.33 2.31 -19.26
CA LYS A 34 3.15 1.10 -19.12
C LYS A 34 3.43 0.45 -20.47
N GLY A 35 2.98 1.03 -21.59
CA GLY A 35 3.09 0.43 -22.92
C GLY A 35 4.51 0.16 -23.42
N LYS A 36 5.54 0.77 -22.82
CA LYS A 36 6.97 0.57 -23.16
C LYS A 36 7.78 -0.12 -22.05
N MET A 37 7.13 -0.50 -20.95
CA MET A 37 7.82 -1.06 -19.79
C MET A 37 8.06 -2.55 -20.02
N THR A 38 9.24 -3.05 -19.66
CA THR A 38 9.49 -4.49 -19.65
C THR A 38 8.74 -5.14 -18.49
N VAL A 39 8.50 -6.45 -18.56
CA VAL A 39 7.88 -7.18 -17.43
C VAL A 39 8.77 -7.11 -16.18
N GLU A 40 10.08 -7.14 -16.36
CA GLU A 40 11.05 -7.03 -15.26
C GLU A 40 10.96 -5.66 -14.58
N ASP A 41 10.99 -4.56 -15.34
CA ASP A 41 10.84 -3.21 -14.79
C ASP A 41 9.49 -3.05 -14.09
N PHE A 42 8.43 -3.61 -14.68
CA PHE A 42 7.09 -3.57 -14.12
C PHE A 42 7.02 -4.25 -12.75
N LEU A 43 7.58 -5.46 -12.62
CA LEU A 43 7.62 -6.17 -11.34
C LEU A 43 8.56 -5.46 -10.35
N ALA A 44 9.70 -4.94 -10.79
CA ALA A 44 10.61 -4.20 -9.94
C ALA A 44 9.98 -2.93 -9.35
N GLU A 45 9.17 -2.19 -10.11
CA GLU A 45 8.43 -1.03 -9.61
C GLU A 45 7.37 -1.43 -8.57
N HIS A 46 6.69 -2.58 -8.73
CA HIS A 46 5.78 -3.11 -7.72
C HIS A 46 6.50 -3.43 -6.41
N ILE A 47 7.64 -4.14 -6.48
CA ILE A 47 8.45 -4.45 -5.31
C ILE A 47 8.91 -3.16 -4.60
N ALA A 48 9.32 -2.13 -5.35
CA ALA A 48 9.69 -0.84 -4.78
C ALA A 48 8.53 -0.16 -4.04
N LEU A 49 7.30 -0.24 -4.57
CA LEU A 49 6.11 0.27 -3.90
C LEU A 49 5.80 -0.48 -2.61
N ILE A 50 5.96 -1.80 -2.58
CA ILE A 50 5.75 -2.62 -1.38
C ILE A 50 6.76 -2.21 -0.29
N VAL A 51 8.05 -2.14 -0.62
CA VAL A 51 9.10 -1.67 0.30
C VAL A 51 8.77 -0.28 0.86
N LEU A 52 8.37 0.64 -0.02
CA LEU A 52 8.01 2.00 0.36
C LEU A 52 6.77 2.05 1.27
N ALA A 53 5.74 1.26 0.97
CA ALA A 53 4.51 1.22 1.76
C ALA A 53 4.75 0.67 3.16
N PHE A 54 5.59 -0.37 3.27
CA PHE A 54 5.92 -0.94 4.56
C PHE A 54 6.80 -0.01 5.39
N ASN A 55 7.81 0.61 4.77
CA ASN A 55 8.76 1.52 5.43
C ASN A 55 9.33 0.91 6.73
N GLN A 56 9.69 -0.37 6.66
CA GLN A 56 10.30 -1.15 7.74
C GLN A 56 11.63 -1.71 7.25
N PRO A 57 12.68 -1.77 8.10
CA PRO A 57 14.01 -2.24 7.69
C PRO A 57 14.03 -3.72 7.28
N GLU A 58 13.08 -4.51 7.78
CA GLU A 58 12.94 -5.94 7.47
C GLU A 58 12.31 -6.18 6.09
N VAL A 59 11.71 -5.17 5.47
CA VAL A 59 11.06 -5.27 4.16
C VAL A 59 11.96 -4.63 3.11
N THR A 60 12.87 -5.43 2.57
CA THR A 60 13.78 -5.06 1.48
C THR A 60 13.38 -5.76 0.19
N LYS A 61 13.92 -5.31 -0.95
CA LYS A 61 13.75 -6.01 -2.23
C LYS A 61 14.13 -7.49 -2.11
N GLU A 62 15.32 -7.77 -1.57
CA GLU A 62 15.83 -9.13 -1.38
C GLU A 62 14.89 -9.98 -0.51
N SER A 63 14.39 -9.42 0.59
CA SER A 63 13.44 -10.15 1.45
C SER A 63 12.12 -10.49 0.74
N LEU A 64 11.69 -9.64 -0.19
CA LEU A 64 10.46 -9.83 -0.95
C LEU A 64 10.67 -10.83 -2.09
N ASP A 65 11.83 -10.79 -2.76
CA ASP A 65 12.19 -11.73 -3.82
C ASP A 65 12.20 -13.18 -3.30
N ASP A 66 12.56 -13.40 -2.03
CA ASP A 66 12.55 -14.72 -1.38
C ASP A 66 11.20 -15.11 -0.73
N THR A 67 10.31 -14.13 -0.48
CA THR A 67 9.08 -14.34 0.32
C THR A 67 7.80 -14.31 -0.51
N LEU A 68 7.70 -13.40 -1.48
CA LEU A 68 6.51 -13.26 -2.31
C LEU A 68 6.60 -14.17 -3.53
N ASP A 69 5.53 -14.93 -3.77
CA ASP A 69 5.34 -15.58 -5.05
C ASP A 69 5.19 -14.50 -6.14
N ILE A 70 5.78 -14.73 -7.32
CA ILE A 70 5.65 -13.86 -8.47
C ILE A 70 4.18 -13.57 -8.83
N ALA A 71 3.28 -14.53 -8.61
CA ALA A 71 1.85 -14.38 -8.85
C ALA A 71 1.17 -13.40 -7.87
N GLU A 72 1.77 -13.17 -6.71
CA GLU A 72 1.21 -12.36 -5.62
C GLU A 72 1.69 -10.90 -5.63
N VAL A 73 2.82 -10.61 -6.30
CA VAL A 73 3.42 -9.26 -6.33
C VAL A 73 2.42 -8.18 -6.78
N VAL A 74 1.73 -8.43 -7.89
CA VAL A 74 0.78 -7.46 -8.46
C VAL A 74 -0.52 -7.38 -7.65
N PRO A 75 -1.20 -8.49 -7.31
CA PRO A 75 -2.36 -8.46 -6.41
C PRO A 75 -2.08 -7.74 -5.09
N PHE A 76 -0.97 -8.06 -4.43
CA PHE A 76 -0.62 -7.49 -3.13
C PHE A 76 -0.37 -5.98 -3.20
N THR A 77 0.30 -5.51 -4.25
CA THR A 77 0.49 -4.05 -4.46
C THR A 77 -0.85 -3.33 -4.67
N ARG A 78 -1.81 -3.96 -5.36
CA ARG A 78 -3.16 -3.40 -5.55
C ARG A 78 -3.94 -3.38 -4.25
N GLU A 79 -3.86 -4.43 -3.45
CA GLU A 79 -4.44 -4.48 -2.11
C GLU A 79 -3.88 -3.35 -1.23
N LEU A 80 -2.55 -3.17 -1.24
CA LEU A 80 -1.89 -2.04 -0.56
C LEU A 80 -2.46 -0.70 -1.05
N PHE A 81 -2.66 -0.53 -2.35
CA PHE A 81 -3.20 0.72 -2.86
C PHE A 81 -4.63 0.97 -2.40
N GLN A 82 -5.49 -0.04 -2.41
CA GLN A 82 -6.86 0.07 -1.91
C GLN A 82 -6.89 0.35 -0.40
N TRP A 83 -6.01 -0.28 0.36
CA TRP A 83 -5.84 0.05 1.78
C TRP A 83 -5.41 1.50 1.98
N LEU A 84 -4.43 1.99 1.20
CA LEU A 84 -4.01 3.40 1.21
C LEU A 84 -5.18 4.35 0.89
N GLN A 85 -6.02 4.00 -0.09
CA GLN A 85 -7.24 4.75 -0.41
C GLN A 85 -8.22 4.78 0.76
N ALA A 86 -8.39 3.68 1.49
CA ALA A 86 -9.21 3.68 2.70
C ALA A 86 -8.65 4.60 3.80
N GLN A 87 -7.32 4.71 3.90
CA GLN A 87 -6.68 5.59 4.90
C GLN A 87 -6.93 7.08 4.64
N THR A 88 -7.11 7.52 3.39
CA THR A 88 -7.34 8.95 3.09
C THR A 88 -8.67 9.46 3.64
N PHE A 89 -9.66 8.59 3.80
CA PHE A 89 -10.98 8.91 4.36
C PHE A 89 -11.17 8.43 5.81
N ALA A 90 -10.21 7.69 6.37
CA ALA A 90 -10.35 7.03 7.68
C ALA A 90 -10.67 8.01 8.83
N LYS A 91 -10.23 9.27 8.74
CA LYS A 91 -10.53 10.30 9.76
C LYS A 91 -11.84 11.06 9.51
N LEU A 92 -12.42 10.97 8.32
CA LEU A 92 -13.70 11.60 7.99
C LEU A 92 -14.89 10.75 8.45
N VAL A 93 -14.73 9.42 8.49
CA VAL A 93 -15.76 8.48 8.98
C VAL A 93 -15.95 8.58 10.50
N ASN A 94 -14.96 9.10 11.23
CA ASN A 94 -14.98 9.25 12.70
C ASN A 94 -15.39 10.65 13.16
N LEU A 95 -15.89 11.51 12.28
CA LEU A 95 -16.54 12.74 12.72
C LEU A 95 -17.84 12.31 13.42
N PRO A 96 -18.00 12.56 14.74
CA PRO A 96 -19.32 12.47 15.31
C PRO A 96 -20.18 13.45 14.52
N ASN A 97 -21.28 12.97 13.95
CA ASN A 97 -22.38 13.86 13.62
C ASN A 97 -22.78 14.45 14.97
N GLU A 98 -22.26 15.62 15.32
CA GLU A 98 -22.92 16.46 16.30
C GLU A 98 -24.32 16.64 15.73
N GLU A 99 -25.28 15.97 16.37
CA GLU A 99 -26.69 16.17 16.16
C GLU A 99 -26.90 17.67 16.22
N THR A 100 -27.12 18.30 15.07
CA THR A 100 -27.65 19.65 15.01
C THR A 100 -28.96 19.58 15.79
N GLU A 101 -28.91 20.08 17.03
CA GLU A 101 -30.07 20.26 17.89
C GLU A 101 -31.16 20.90 17.03
N ALA A 102 -32.30 20.21 16.98
CA ALA A 102 -33.52 20.77 16.41
C ALA A 102 -33.84 22.05 17.17
N GLY A 103 -33.46 23.20 16.60
CA GLY A 103 -33.88 24.50 17.07
C GLY A 103 -35.39 24.62 16.90
N GLU A 104 -36.08 24.72 18.03
CA GLU A 104 -37.49 25.10 18.19
C GLU A 104 -37.83 26.45 17.55
#